data_AF-A0A914FA39-F1
#
_entry.id   AF-A0A914FA39-F1
#
_cell.length_a   1.000
_cell.length_b   1.000
_cell.length_c   1.000
_cell.angle_alpha   90.00
_cell.angle_beta   90.00
_cell.angle_gamma   90.00
#
_symmetry.space_group_name_H-M   'P 1'
#
loop_
_entity.id
_entity.type
_entity.pdbx_description
1 polymer ?
#
loop_
_entity_poly.entity_id
_entity_poly.type
_entity_poly.pdbx_seq_one_letter_code
_entity_poly.pdbx_strand_id
1 'polypeptide(L)'
;MSNFNNTTSKKSQKYEDPELEAEVRFAKDNDPELEAEVRFAKDNGLEVPTKLAVDIAREQAEKDYKDAIAAFFEPSIKNGKNTKAERRARSRGVSGSSSRKDGNRFDYGLDCIDFAYEKNPVKDDGDMSSDEDEEYFEYDMVVTSNIPKIRSAIIDYLNNGNVDETVAAIDAYALTKDVVIKAMQDLIIFTLDRGYNKVKAASFLFGGLMDAKRATVESIIDAFCAMLSDLENLLVDYPTARKTFEQLLARLFYDEIFTIEDIENVRWRVSANKSIKIDQICVMALSFVRNPITLRSMFNPP
;
A
#
# COMPACT_ATOMS: atom_id res chain seq x y z
N MET A 1 32.57 12.16 36.78
CA MET A 1 31.98 10.92 36.25
C MET A 1 30.78 10.61 37.13
N SER A 2 29.59 10.90 36.64
CA SER A 2 28.32 10.73 37.34
C SER A 2 27.35 10.13 36.33
N ASN A 3 27.04 8.85 36.49
CA ASN A 3 26.12 8.12 35.62
C ASN A 3 24.68 8.43 36.04
N PHE A 4 23.90 9.02 35.13
CA PHE A 4 22.46 9.13 35.25
C PHE A 4 21.81 7.91 34.60
N ASN A 5 21.25 7.01 35.42
CA ASN A 5 20.33 5.97 34.96
C ASN A 5 18.90 6.55 34.97
N ASN A 6 18.31 6.74 33.79
CA ASN A 6 16.89 7.05 33.64
C ASN A 6 16.10 5.74 33.54
N THR A 7 15.47 5.34 34.65
CA THR A 7 14.40 4.33 34.66
C THR A 7 13.07 5.00 34.32
N THR A 8 12.55 4.78 33.12
CA THR A 8 11.19 5.18 32.75
C THR A 8 10.16 4.19 33.32
N SER A 9 9.55 4.61 34.43
CA SER A 9 8.38 3.98 35.04
C SER A 9 7.20 3.94 34.06
N LYS A 10 6.68 2.75 33.77
CA LYS A 10 5.40 2.53 33.08
C LYS A 10 4.28 3.18 33.91
N LYS A 11 3.65 4.23 33.39
CA LYS A 11 2.38 4.72 33.94
C LYS A 11 1.27 3.82 33.39
N SER A 12 0.72 2.98 34.26
CA SER A 12 -0.55 2.30 34.02
C SER A 12 -1.63 3.36 33.77
N GLN A 13 -2.47 3.16 32.75
CA GLN A 13 -3.70 3.92 32.59
C GLN A 13 -4.52 3.75 33.88
N LYS A 14 -4.59 4.81 34.68
CA LYS A 14 -5.55 4.91 35.77
C LYS A 14 -6.89 5.20 35.12
N TYR A 15 -7.87 4.34 35.37
CA TYR A 15 -9.25 4.65 35.01
C TYR A 15 -9.72 5.70 36.04
N GLU A 16 -10.31 6.80 35.58
CA GLU A 16 -10.78 7.88 36.47
C GLU A 16 -12.06 7.48 37.25
N ASP A 17 -12.63 6.31 36.92
CA ASP A 17 -13.86 5.80 37.49
C ASP A 17 -13.60 4.54 38.36
N PRO A 18 -13.76 4.63 39.69
CA PRO A 18 -13.50 3.51 40.60
C PRO A 18 -14.47 2.33 40.44
N GLU A 19 -15.64 2.51 39.82
CA GLU A 19 -16.55 1.39 39.53
C GLU A 19 -16.03 0.55 38.35
N LEU A 20 -15.47 1.19 37.33
CA LEU A 20 -14.84 0.52 36.18
C LEU A 20 -13.58 -0.25 36.59
N GLU A 21 -12.80 0.27 37.55
CA GLU A 21 -11.67 -0.48 38.12
C GLU A 21 -12.13 -1.73 38.89
N ALA A 22 -13.30 -1.68 39.53
CA ALA A 22 -13.87 -2.82 40.24
C ALA A 22 -14.40 -3.90 39.26
N GLU A 23 -15.08 -3.50 38.18
CA GLU A 23 -15.55 -4.43 37.15
C GLU A 23 -14.38 -5.13 36.42
N VAL A 24 -13.33 -4.39 36.05
CA VAL A 24 -12.15 -4.97 35.38
C VAL A 24 -11.38 -5.92 36.30
N ARG A 25 -11.33 -5.64 37.62
CA ARG A 25 -10.76 -6.58 38.60
C ARG A 25 -11.62 -7.83 38.75
N PHE A 26 -12.93 -7.67 38.87
CA PHE A 26 -13.85 -8.80 39.01
C PHE A 26 -13.85 -9.72 37.79
N ALA A 27 -13.73 -9.16 36.58
CA ALA A 27 -13.62 -9.92 35.33
C ALA A 27 -12.30 -10.69 35.21
N LYS A 28 -11.20 -10.18 35.80
CA LYS A 28 -9.90 -10.88 35.82
C LYS A 28 -9.84 -12.00 36.86
N ASP A 29 -10.54 -11.83 37.98
CA ASP A 29 -10.50 -12.79 39.09
C ASP A 29 -11.49 -13.96 38.90
N ASN A 30 -12.46 -13.86 37.99
CA ASN A 30 -13.45 -14.89 37.68
C ASN A 30 -13.36 -15.40 36.23
N ASP A 31 -12.16 -15.64 35.72
CA ASP A 31 -11.98 -16.30 34.44
C ASP A 31 -12.09 -17.84 34.62
N PRO A 32 -13.16 -18.50 34.10
CA PRO A 32 -13.34 -19.93 34.25
C PRO A 32 -12.22 -20.76 33.58
N GLU A 33 -11.51 -20.19 32.60
CA GLU A 33 -10.38 -20.88 31.95
C GLU A 33 -9.14 -20.90 32.84
N LEU A 34 -8.85 -19.78 33.53
CA LEU A 34 -7.75 -19.71 34.50
C LEU A 34 -8.00 -20.66 35.68
N GLU A 35 -9.24 -20.76 36.16
CA GLU A 35 -9.58 -21.70 37.23
C GLU A 35 -9.38 -23.17 36.80
N ALA A 36 -9.68 -23.50 35.53
CA ALA A 36 -9.45 -24.82 34.98
C ALA A 36 -7.95 -25.17 34.88
N GLU A 37 -7.10 -24.23 34.44
CA GLU A 37 -5.65 -24.42 34.40
C GLU A 37 -5.05 -24.55 35.81
N VAL A 38 -5.53 -23.76 36.79
CA VAL A 38 -5.07 -23.85 38.19
C VAL A 38 -5.43 -25.20 38.81
N ARG A 39 -6.63 -25.74 38.54
CA ARG A 39 -7.03 -27.08 38.99
C ARG A 39 -6.16 -28.16 38.34
N PHE A 40 -5.94 -28.07 37.03
CA PHE A 40 -5.08 -29.01 36.30
C PHE A 40 -3.62 -28.99 36.81
N ALA A 41 -3.05 -27.81 37.09
CA ALA A 41 -1.70 -27.68 37.63
C ALA A 41 -1.59 -28.30 39.04
N LYS A 42 -2.61 -28.07 39.89
CA LYS A 42 -2.66 -28.61 41.25
C LYS A 42 -2.79 -30.14 41.27
N ASP A 43 -3.59 -30.71 40.38
CA ASP A 43 -3.80 -32.17 40.30
C ASP A 43 -2.56 -32.91 39.76
N ASN A 44 -1.71 -32.23 38.99
CA ASN A 44 -0.48 -32.79 38.42
C ASN A 44 0.80 -32.41 39.17
N GLY A 45 0.71 -31.70 40.30
CA GLY A 45 1.87 -31.28 41.10
C GLY A 45 2.79 -30.27 40.40
N LEU A 46 2.26 -29.54 39.42
CA LEU A 46 2.97 -28.50 38.69
C LEU A 46 2.81 -27.15 39.41
N GLU A 47 3.78 -26.25 39.25
CA GLU A 47 3.68 -24.89 39.78
C GLU A 47 2.49 -24.17 39.14
N VAL A 48 1.63 -23.57 39.98
CA VAL A 48 0.41 -22.91 39.55
C VAL A 48 0.77 -21.64 38.78
N PRO A 49 0.45 -21.54 37.48
CA PRO A 49 0.73 -20.34 36.70
C PRO A 49 -0.18 -19.20 37.18
N THR A 50 0.41 -18.07 37.56
CA THR A 50 -0.32 -16.85 37.96
C THR A 50 -0.84 -16.03 36.77
N LYS A 51 -0.57 -16.48 35.55
CA LYS A 51 -1.00 -15.86 34.28
C LYS A 51 -1.28 -16.97 33.27
N LEU A 52 -2.32 -16.81 32.45
CA LEU A 52 -2.62 -17.73 31.34
C LEU A 52 -1.44 -17.80 30.36
N ALA A 53 -1.17 -18.97 29.79
CA ALA A 53 -0.13 -19.14 28.78
C ALA A 53 -0.35 -18.22 27.56
N VAL A 54 -1.61 -17.92 27.24
CA VAL A 54 -2.02 -17.01 26.17
C VAL A 54 -1.59 -15.56 26.46
N ASP A 55 -1.68 -15.12 27.71
CA ASP A 55 -1.26 -13.77 28.11
C ASP A 55 0.25 -13.62 28.07
N ILE A 56 1.00 -14.67 28.43
CA ILE A 56 2.45 -14.69 28.33
C ILE A 56 2.89 -14.60 26.86
N ALA A 57 2.24 -15.36 25.97
CA ALA A 57 2.50 -15.32 24.53
C ALA A 57 2.17 -13.94 23.93
N ARG A 58 1.08 -13.31 24.38
CA ARG A 58 0.67 -11.97 23.95
C ARG A 58 1.62 -10.88 24.46
N GLU A 59 2.01 -10.92 25.73
CA GLU A 59 2.99 -9.98 26.30
C GLU A 59 4.36 -10.09 25.61
N GLN A 60 4.77 -11.32 25.27
CA GLN A 60 6.01 -11.55 24.52
C GLN A 60 5.92 -11.03 23.08
N ALA A 61 4.80 -11.28 22.38
CA ALA A 61 4.57 -10.76 21.04
C ALA A 61 4.53 -9.21 21.00
N GLU A 62 3.92 -8.56 22.00
CA GLU A 62 3.94 -7.10 22.12
C GLU A 62 5.33 -6.54 22.41
N LYS A 63 6.16 -7.27 23.17
CA LYS A 63 7.55 -6.91 23.44
C LYS A 63 8.40 -7.03 22.18
N ASP A 64 8.29 -8.15 21.48
CA ASP A 64 9.01 -8.40 20.23
C ASP A 64 8.61 -7.37 19.14
N TYR A 65 7.34 -6.98 19.09
CA TYR A 65 6.84 -5.91 18.22
C TYR A 65 7.47 -4.54 18.53
N LYS A 66 7.57 -4.18 19.82
CA LYS A 66 8.18 -2.91 20.24
C LYS A 66 9.69 -2.89 20.02
N ASP A 67 10.37 -4.01 20.26
CA ASP A 67 11.81 -4.15 20.05
C ASP A 67 12.15 -4.10 18.54
N ALA A 68 11.32 -4.71 17.69
CA ALA A 68 11.44 -4.62 16.24
C ALA A 68 11.25 -3.18 15.72
N ILE A 69 10.29 -2.43 16.26
CA ILE A 69 10.08 -1.02 15.92
C ILE A 69 11.25 -0.15 16.39
N ALA A 70 11.75 -0.37 17.62
CA ALA A 70 12.88 0.39 18.16
C ALA A 70 14.16 0.16 17.34
N ALA A 71 14.45 -1.08 16.95
CA ALA A 71 15.59 -1.40 16.08
C ALA A 71 15.48 -0.78 14.67
N PHE A 72 14.27 -0.51 14.20
CA PHE A 72 14.02 0.11 12.89
C PHE A 72 14.11 1.63 12.90
N PHE A 73 13.83 2.27 14.04
CA PHE A 73 13.86 3.74 14.20
C PHE A 73 15.16 4.28 14.84
N GLU A 74 16.12 3.43 15.21
CA GLU A 74 17.45 3.91 15.55
C GLU A 74 18.12 4.52 14.29
N PRO A 75 18.40 5.83 14.26
CA PRO A 75 19.27 6.35 13.22
C PRO A 75 20.64 5.68 13.41
N SER A 76 21.11 4.98 12.38
CA SER A 76 22.48 4.51 12.25
C SER A 76 23.44 5.70 12.32
N ILE A 77 23.71 6.21 13.51
CA ILE A 77 24.83 7.09 13.80
C ILE A 77 26.05 6.16 13.83
N LYS A 78 26.59 5.90 12.64
CA LYS A 78 27.90 5.29 12.49
C LYS A 78 28.90 6.13 13.28
N ASN A 79 29.56 5.46 14.23
CA ASN A 79 30.72 5.94 14.95
C ASN A 79 31.79 6.47 13.98
N GLY A 80 31.80 7.77 13.74
CA GLY A 80 32.91 8.51 13.13
C GLY A 80 33.59 9.35 14.20
N LYS A 81 34.68 8.85 14.79
CA LYS A 81 35.58 9.64 15.64
C LYS A 81 36.29 10.69 14.77
N ASN A 82 35.65 11.81 14.48
CA ASN A 82 36.31 12.94 13.83
C ASN A 82 36.77 13.96 14.87
N THR A 83 38.08 14.06 14.94
CA THR A 83 38.87 14.91 15.81
C THR A 83 38.55 16.40 15.62
N LYS A 84 38.66 17.12 16.74
CA LYS A 84 38.39 18.54 16.99
C LYS A 84 39.30 19.54 16.22
N ALA A 85 39.81 19.18 15.05
CA ALA A 85 40.86 19.92 14.32
C ALA A 85 40.40 20.60 13.02
N GLU A 86 39.20 20.31 12.49
CA GLU A 86 38.80 20.80 11.16
C GLU A 86 37.93 22.07 11.12
N ARG A 87 37.64 22.69 12.27
CA ARG A 87 36.85 23.93 12.36
C ARG A 87 37.67 25.23 12.25
N ARG A 88 38.93 25.19 11.81
CA ARG A 88 39.83 26.36 11.84
C ARG A 88 40.47 26.81 10.52
N ALA A 89 39.93 26.42 9.36
CA ALA A 89 40.59 26.73 8.07
C ALA A 89 39.77 27.53 7.04
N ARG A 90 38.64 28.17 7.38
CA ARG A 90 37.86 28.95 6.38
C ARG A 90 37.47 30.38 6.78
N SER A 91 38.16 30.95 7.77
CA SER A 91 38.05 32.39 8.09
C SER A 91 39.38 33.08 7.81
N ARG A 92 39.64 33.45 6.55
CA ARG A 92 40.69 34.42 6.19
C ARG A 92 40.43 34.98 4.80
N GLY A 93 39.67 36.08 4.82
CA GLY A 93 39.66 37.23 3.92
C GLY A 93 39.93 37.07 2.44
N VAL A 94 39.00 37.56 1.63
CA VAL A 94 39.35 38.46 0.52
C VAL A 94 38.38 39.63 0.52
N SER A 95 38.98 40.81 0.56
CA SER A 95 38.39 42.14 0.57
C SER A 95 37.92 42.53 -0.84
N GLY A 96 36.76 43.19 -0.90
CA GLY A 96 36.48 44.37 -1.72
C GLY A 96 36.74 44.32 -3.23
N SER A 97 35.68 44.44 -4.01
CA SER A 97 35.72 45.22 -5.26
C SER A 97 34.32 45.63 -5.68
N SER A 98 33.98 46.87 -5.35
CA SER A 98 32.98 47.69 -6.04
C SER A 98 33.43 47.95 -7.47
N SER A 99 32.56 47.75 -8.46
CA SER A 99 32.36 48.66 -9.61
C SER A 99 31.45 48.04 -10.66
N ARG A 100 30.29 48.69 -10.85
CA ARG A 100 29.71 49.20 -12.12
C ARG A 100 29.86 48.38 -13.42
N LYS A 101 28.74 48.43 -14.18
CA LYS A 101 28.52 48.10 -15.62
C LYS A 101 28.31 46.62 -15.90
N ASP A 102 27.36 46.17 -16.73
CA ASP A 102 26.32 46.78 -17.56
C ASP A 102 25.25 45.69 -17.82
N GLY A 103 24.03 46.07 -18.20
CA GLY A 103 23.13 45.18 -18.94
C GLY A 103 21.73 45.00 -18.38
N ASN A 104 20.95 46.08 -18.31
CA ASN A 104 19.49 46.01 -18.29
C ASN A 104 19.00 45.12 -19.44
N ARG A 105 18.40 43.99 -19.09
CA ARG A 105 17.86 42.99 -20.00
C ARG A 105 16.34 42.96 -19.85
N PHE A 106 15.70 43.57 -20.84
CA PHE A 106 14.30 43.48 -21.28
C PHE A 106 13.18 43.86 -20.30
N ASP A 107 12.65 45.06 -20.56
CA ASP A 107 11.27 45.46 -20.27
C ASP A 107 10.29 44.46 -20.88
N TYR A 108 9.34 44.03 -20.05
CA TYR A 108 8.13 43.34 -20.47
C TYR A 108 7.21 44.37 -21.15
N GLY A 109 7.25 44.40 -22.48
CA GLY A 109 6.21 45.00 -23.31
C GLY A 109 4.94 44.14 -23.26
N LEU A 110 4.21 44.24 -22.15
CA LEU A 110 2.76 44.11 -22.16
C LEU A 110 2.26 45.42 -22.76
N ASP A 111 1.73 45.36 -23.97
CA ASP A 111 0.56 46.12 -24.43
C ASP A 111 0.35 45.86 -25.93
N CYS A 112 -0.93 45.71 -26.31
CA CYS A 112 -1.48 45.69 -27.66
C CYS A 112 -1.40 44.34 -28.39
N ILE A 113 -2.53 43.64 -28.51
CA ILE A 113 -3.20 43.45 -29.82
C ILE A 113 -4.67 43.11 -29.52
N ASP A 114 -5.51 44.09 -29.83
CA ASP A 114 -6.95 44.01 -29.87
C ASP A 114 -7.43 42.97 -30.87
N PHE A 115 -8.54 42.32 -30.51
CA PHE A 115 -9.39 41.53 -31.38
C PHE A 115 -9.91 42.39 -32.55
N ALA A 116 -9.34 42.20 -33.73
CA ALA A 116 -9.97 42.60 -34.98
C ALA A 116 -10.32 41.34 -35.78
N TYR A 117 -11.60 40.99 -35.73
CA TYR A 117 -12.26 40.07 -36.65
C TYR A 117 -12.15 40.65 -38.08
N GLU A 118 -11.27 40.11 -38.91
CA GLU A 118 -11.36 40.28 -40.36
C GLU A 118 -11.32 38.93 -41.09
N LYS A 119 -12.52 38.60 -41.57
CA LYS A 119 -12.89 37.64 -42.57
C LYS A 119 -11.99 37.73 -43.81
N ASN A 120 -11.26 36.65 -44.11
CA ASN A 120 -10.87 36.31 -45.48
C ASN A 120 -11.03 34.80 -45.70
N PRO A 121 -11.73 34.37 -46.76
CA PRO A 121 -11.97 32.96 -47.04
C PRO A 121 -10.68 32.37 -47.63
N VAL A 122 -10.06 31.44 -46.91
CA VAL A 122 -8.98 30.64 -47.47
C VAL A 122 -9.61 29.53 -48.30
N LYS A 123 -9.07 29.45 -49.51
CA LYS A 123 -9.46 28.58 -50.60
C LYS A 123 -9.35 27.11 -50.24
N ASP A 124 -10.31 26.40 -50.83
CA ASP A 124 -10.39 24.98 -51.03
C ASP A 124 -9.23 24.52 -51.93
N ASP A 125 -8.16 24.03 -51.31
CA ASP A 125 -7.04 23.40 -51.99
C ASP A 125 -6.74 22.05 -51.31
N GLY A 126 -7.21 20.96 -51.91
CA GLY A 126 -6.55 19.65 -51.84
C GLY A 126 -6.76 18.83 -50.56
N ASP A 127 -7.79 18.00 -50.59
CA ASP A 127 -7.69 16.54 -50.37
C ASP A 127 -6.39 16.06 -49.67
N MET A 128 -6.41 16.12 -48.34
CA MET A 128 -5.58 15.30 -47.47
C MET A 128 -6.54 14.33 -46.80
N SER A 129 -6.80 13.19 -47.45
CA SER A 129 -7.42 12.03 -46.83
C SER A 129 -6.59 11.61 -45.62
N SER A 130 -7.03 12.04 -44.44
CA SER A 130 -6.51 11.60 -43.15
C SER A 130 -7.03 10.19 -42.87
N ASP A 131 -6.45 9.20 -43.55
CA ASP A 131 -6.71 7.78 -43.27
C ASP A 131 -6.18 7.36 -41.88
N GLU A 132 -5.36 8.19 -41.21
CA GLU A 132 -4.79 7.91 -39.89
C GLU A 132 -5.74 8.27 -38.72
N ASP A 133 -6.66 9.21 -38.92
CA ASP A 133 -7.60 9.61 -37.86
C ASP A 133 -8.74 8.58 -37.71
N GLU A 134 -9.21 7.95 -38.80
CA GLU A 134 -10.32 6.99 -38.75
C GLU A 134 -9.97 5.71 -37.97
N GLU A 135 -8.74 5.20 -38.09
CA GLU A 135 -8.28 4.00 -37.38
C GLU A 135 -8.21 4.22 -35.86
N TYR A 136 -7.83 5.42 -35.43
CA TYR A 136 -7.74 5.77 -34.00
C TYR A 136 -9.13 5.92 -33.36
N PHE A 137 -10.10 6.46 -34.10
CA PHE A 137 -11.50 6.55 -33.65
C PHE A 137 -12.17 5.17 -33.56
N GLU A 138 -11.89 4.27 -34.50
CA GLU A 138 -12.43 2.90 -34.45
C GLU A 138 -11.85 2.11 -33.27
N TYR A 139 -10.54 2.22 -33.02
CA TYR A 139 -9.89 1.58 -31.88
C TYR A 139 -10.49 2.04 -30.53
N ASP A 140 -10.68 3.35 -30.33
CA ASP A 140 -11.20 3.88 -29.07
C ASP A 140 -12.67 3.50 -28.86
N MET A 141 -13.47 3.43 -29.93
CA MET A 141 -14.86 2.97 -29.88
C MET A 141 -14.99 1.47 -29.54
N VAL A 142 -14.08 0.63 -30.06
CA VAL A 142 -14.04 -0.81 -29.73
C VAL A 142 -13.61 -1.02 -28.27
N VAL A 143 -12.59 -0.30 -27.80
CA VAL A 143 -12.13 -0.40 -26.40
C VAL A 143 -13.22 0.07 -25.42
N THR A 144 -13.86 1.21 -25.69
CA THR A 144 -14.91 1.75 -24.82
C THR A 144 -16.15 0.85 -24.75
N SER A 145 -16.51 0.16 -25.83
CA SER A 145 -17.63 -0.79 -25.85
C SER A 145 -17.34 -2.13 -25.15
N ASN A 146 -16.07 -2.51 -25.05
CA ASN A 146 -15.65 -3.79 -24.45
C ASN A 146 -15.43 -3.72 -22.93
N ILE A 147 -15.00 -2.57 -22.39
CA ILE A 147 -14.76 -2.40 -20.94
C ILE A 147 -15.99 -2.77 -20.07
N PRO A 148 -17.23 -2.34 -20.39
CA PRO A 148 -18.40 -2.71 -19.62
C PRO A 148 -18.65 -4.23 -19.56
N LYS A 149 -18.35 -4.95 -20.65
CA LYS A 149 -18.51 -6.41 -20.72
C LYS A 149 -17.49 -7.13 -19.84
N ILE A 150 -16.24 -6.65 -19.87
CA ILE A 150 -15.17 -7.14 -18.99
C ILE A 150 -15.55 -6.92 -17.51
N ARG A 151 -16.04 -5.71 -17.18
CA ARG A 151 -16.50 -5.40 -15.83
C ARG A 151 -17.63 -6.32 -15.36
N SER A 152 -18.62 -6.57 -16.22
CA SER A 152 -19.70 -7.53 -15.92
C SER A 152 -19.13 -8.92 -15.64
N ALA A 153 -18.23 -9.42 -16.48
CA ALA A 153 -17.62 -10.74 -16.31
C ALA A 153 -16.84 -10.86 -14.99
N ILE A 154 -16.15 -9.80 -14.56
CA ILE A 154 -15.44 -9.77 -13.27
C ILE A 154 -16.44 -9.70 -12.09
N ILE A 155 -17.51 -8.93 -12.21
CA ILE A 155 -18.56 -8.86 -11.18
C ILE A 155 -19.24 -10.23 -11.01
N ASP A 156 -19.54 -10.89 -12.13
CA ASP A 156 -20.14 -12.22 -12.17
C ASP A 156 -19.20 -13.27 -11.59
N TYR A 157 -17.91 -13.21 -11.96
CA TYR A 157 -16.85 -14.02 -11.35
C TYR A 157 -16.87 -13.94 -9.84
N LEU A 158 -16.85 -12.71 -9.31
CA LEU A 158 -16.79 -12.50 -7.87
C LEU A 158 -18.07 -13.01 -7.18
N ASN A 159 -19.14 -13.30 -7.90
CA ASN A 159 -20.37 -13.91 -7.39
C ASN A 159 -20.39 -15.44 -7.55
N ASN A 160 -19.98 -15.97 -8.71
CA ASN A 160 -20.12 -17.39 -9.06
C ASN A 160 -18.83 -18.21 -8.89
N GLY A 161 -17.67 -17.56 -8.82
CA GLY A 161 -16.34 -18.19 -8.70
C GLY A 161 -15.82 -18.86 -9.97
N ASN A 162 -16.44 -18.66 -11.13
CA ASN A 162 -16.08 -19.34 -12.37
C ASN A 162 -14.91 -18.65 -13.10
N VAL A 163 -13.68 -19.09 -12.81
CA VAL A 163 -12.46 -18.49 -13.39
C VAL A 163 -12.43 -18.66 -14.91
N ASP A 164 -12.74 -19.86 -15.43
CA ASP A 164 -12.59 -20.19 -16.86
C ASP A 164 -13.51 -19.34 -17.74
N GLU A 165 -14.76 -19.15 -17.32
CA GLU A 165 -15.74 -18.32 -18.03
C GLU A 165 -15.30 -16.85 -18.07
N THR A 166 -14.79 -16.34 -16.96
CA THR A 166 -14.32 -14.95 -16.87
C THR A 166 -13.04 -14.73 -17.66
N VAL A 167 -12.10 -15.68 -17.62
CA VAL A 167 -10.89 -15.64 -18.44
C VAL A 167 -11.26 -15.65 -19.93
N ALA A 168 -12.20 -16.50 -20.35
CA ALA A 168 -12.67 -16.54 -21.73
C ALA A 168 -13.37 -15.24 -22.15
N ALA A 169 -14.17 -14.63 -21.27
CA ALA A 169 -14.79 -13.32 -21.52
C ALA A 169 -13.75 -12.20 -21.62
N ILE A 170 -12.76 -12.17 -20.72
CA ILE A 170 -11.66 -11.21 -20.77
C ILE A 170 -10.87 -11.42 -22.05
N ASP A 171 -10.60 -12.65 -22.47
CA ASP A 171 -9.89 -12.93 -23.72
C ASP A 171 -10.66 -12.41 -24.96
N ALA A 172 -11.97 -12.60 -24.99
CA ALA A 172 -12.82 -12.14 -26.09
C ALA A 172 -12.86 -10.62 -26.24
N TYR A 173 -12.68 -9.87 -25.14
CA TYR A 173 -12.91 -8.41 -25.11
C TYR A 173 -11.65 -7.57 -24.83
N ALA A 174 -10.63 -8.13 -24.20
CA ALA A 174 -9.38 -7.45 -23.86
C ALA A 174 -8.34 -7.61 -24.98
N LEU A 175 -8.57 -6.88 -26.07
CA LEU A 175 -7.77 -6.98 -27.29
C LEU A 175 -6.35 -6.41 -27.12
N THR A 176 -6.11 -5.56 -26.12
CA THR A 176 -4.81 -4.92 -25.89
C THR A 176 -4.36 -5.03 -24.44
N LYS A 177 -3.03 -4.90 -24.24
CA LYS A 177 -2.39 -5.01 -22.92
C LYS A 177 -2.97 -3.99 -21.93
N ASP A 178 -3.26 -2.78 -22.38
CA ASP A 178 -3.81 -1.72 -21.55
C ASP A 178 -5.21 -2.07 -21.03
N VAL A 179 -6.03 -2.74 -21.86
CA VAL A 179 -7.35 -3.22 -21.46
C VAL A 179 -7.23 -4.34 -20.42
N VAL A 180 -6.23 -5.22 -20.54
CA VAL A 180 -5.94 -6.24 -19.52
C VAL A 180 -5.53 -5.59 -18.19
N ILE A 181 -4.65 -4.59 -18.21
CA ILE A 181 -4.26 -3.85 -17.01
C ILE A 181 -5.47 -3.18 -16.37
N LYS A 182 -6.35 -2.57 -17.17
CA LYS A 182 -7.59 -1.97 -16.69
C LYS A 182 -8.56 -3.01 -16.11
N ALA A 183 -8.67 -4.20 -16.70
CA ALA A 183 -9.44 -5.31 -16.15
C ALA A 183 -8.91 -5.73 -14.76
N MET A 184 -7.59 -5.75 -14.57
CA MET A 184 -6.96 -6.03 -13.28
C MET A 184 -7.20 -4.91 -12.26
N GLN A 185 -7.16 -3.65 -12.69
CA GLN A 185 -7.55 -2.52 -11.82
C GLN A 185 -9.01 -2.61 -11.40
N ASP A 186 -9.92 -2.92 -12.33
CA ASP A 186 -11.34 -3.13 -12.04
C ASP A 186 -11.54 -4.31 -11.06
N LEU A 187 -10.79 -5.41 -11.22
CA LEU A 187 -10.80 -6.52 -10.26
C LEU A 187 -10.37 -6.06 -8.85
N ILE A 188 -9.32 -5.25 -8.75
CA ILE A 188 -8.90 -4.67 -7.46
C ILE A 188 -10.03 -3.83 -6.89
N ILE A 189 -10.61 -2.89 -7.67
CA ILE A 189 -11.71 -2.02 -7.24
C ILE A 189 -12.90 -2.83 -6.71
N PHE A 190 -13.37 -3.81 -7.47
CA PHE A 190 -14.51 -4.64 -7.05
C PHE A 190 -14.19 -5.51 -5.83
N THR A 191 -12.91 -5.81 -5.60
CA THR A 191 -12.45 -6.46 -4.37
C THR A 191 -12.43 -5.49 -3.19
N LEU A 192 -12.04 -4.22 -3.40
CA LEU A 192 -12.11 -3.18 -2.37
C LEU A 192 -13.55 -2.93 -1.92
N ASP A 193 -14.47 -2.83 -2.88
CA ASP A 193 -15.91 -2.61 -2.64
C ASP A 193 -16.53 -3.72 -1.78
N ARG A 194 -16.18 -4.98 -2.05
CA ARG A 194 -16.70 -6.16 -1.34
C ARG A 194 -15.89 -6.56 -0.11
N GLY A 195 -14.77 -5.89 0.13
CA GLY A 195 -13.86 -6.12 1.25
C GLY A 195 -13.12 -7.46 1.22
N TYR A 196 -12.65 -7.88 2.39
CA TYR A 196 -11.75 -9.03 2.57
C TYR A 196 -12.31 -10.37 2.04
N ASN A 197 -13.64 -10.52 1.98
CA ASN A 197 -14.31 -11.75 1.54
C ASN A 197 -13.98 -12.15 0.09
N LYS A 198 -13.53 -11.20 -0.73
CA LYS A 198 -13.23 -11.43 -2.14
C LYS A 198 -11.73 -11.47 -2.46
N VAL A 199 -10.86 -11.30 -1.47
CA VAL A 199 -9.40 -11.34 -1.64
C VAL A 199 -8.92 -12.67 -2.22
N LYS A 200 -9.45 -13.80 -1.70
CA LYS A 200 -9.12 -15.14 -2.21
C LYS A 200 -9.59 -15.34 -3.66
N ALA A 201 -10.79 -14.88 -3.99
CA ALA A 201 -11.32 -14.96 -5.35
C ALA A 201 -10.47 -14.11 -6.32
N ALA A 202 -10.15 -12.88 -5.93
CA ALA A 202 -9.29 -12.01 -6.75
C ALA A 202 -7.93 -12.65 -7.04
N SER A 203 -7.28 -13.25 -6.04
CA SER A 203 -6.02 -13.98 -6.21
C SER A 203 -6.14 -15.13 -7.23
N PHE A 204 -7.22 -15.92 -7.16
CA PHE A 204 -7.45 -16.99 -8.12
C PHE A 204 -7.66 -16.48 -9.55
N LEU A 205 -8.37 -15.36 -9.74
CA LEU A 205 -8.53 -14.79 -11.08
C LEU A 205 -7.21 -14.23 -11.63
N PHE A 206 -6.37 -13.62 -10.78
CA PHE A 206 -5.01 -13.23 -11.19
C PHE A 206 -4.21 -14.45 -11.68
N GLY A 207 -4.25 -15.56 -10.92
CA GLY A 207 -3.62 -16.82 -11.33
C GLY A 207 -4.16 -17.35 -12.65
N GLY A 208 -5.49 -17.41 -12.81
CA GLY A 208 -6.12 -17.88 -14.05
C GLY A 208 -5.77 -17.03 -15.28
N LEU A 209 -5.66 -15.70 -15.11
CA LEU A 209 -5.21 -14.80 -16.18
C LEU A 209 -3.73 -15.01 -16.55
N MET A 210 -2.89 -15.37 -15.58
CA MET A 210 -1.49 -15.72 -15.82
C MET A 210 -1.34 -17.07 -16.51
N ASP A 211 -2.10 -18.08 -16.07
CA ASP A 211 -2.11 -19.42 -16.68
C ASP A 211 -2.56 -19.36 -18.15
N ALA A 212 -3.56 -18.52 -18.45
CA ALA A 212 -4.00 -18.22 -19.80
C ALA A 212 -3.05 -17.33 -20.61
N LYS A 213 -1.91 -16.92 -20.03
CA LYS A 213 -0.90 -16.02 -20.63
C LYS A 213 -1.48 -14.67 -21.08
N ARG A 214 -2.56 -14.22 -20.43
CA ARG A 214 -3.17 -12.91 -20.67
C ARG A 214 -2.59 -11.84 -19.76
N ALA A 215 -2.21 -12.22 -18.55
CA ALA A 215 -1.50 -11.37 -17.60
C ALA A 215 -0.07 -11.86 -17.36
N THR A 216 0.77 -10.92 -16.95
CA THR A 216 2.12 -11.15 -16.43
C THR A 216 2.22 -10.57 -15.03
N VAL A 217 3.20 -11.02 -14.23
CA VAL A 217 3.49 -10.43 -12.90
C VAL A 217 3.67 -8.91 -13.01
N GLU A 218 4.41 -8.44 -14.01
CA GLU A 218 4.63 -7.02 -14.28
C GLU A 218 3.31 -6.26 -14.48
N SER A 219 2.38 -6.81 -15.27
CA SER A 219 1.09 -6.15 -15.49
C SER A 219 0.20 -6.11 -14.23
N ILE A 220 0.34 -7.10 -13.34
CA ILE A 220 -0.33 -7.07 -12.02
C ILE A 220 0.32 -5.97 -11.16
N ILE A 221 1.65 -5.90 -11.11
CA ILE A 221 2.40 -4.84 -10.41
C ILE A 221 1.97 -3.46 -10.91
N ASP A 222 1.85 -3.26 -12.21
CA ASP A 222 1.39 -1.99 -12.80
C ASP A 222 -0.03 -1.62 -12.35
N ALA A 223 -0.94 -2.60 -12.31
CA ALA A 223 -2.30 -2.40 -11.79
C ALA A 223 -2.28 -1.98 -10.31
N PHE A 224 -1.50 -2.66 -9.47
CA PHE A 224 -1.32 -2.28 -8.05
C PHE A 224 -0.72 -0.89 -7.89
N CYS A 225 0.31 -0.56 -8.68
CA CYS A 225 0.97 0.75 -8.60
C CYS A 225 0.02 1.89 -8.97
N ALA A 226 -0.80 1.71 -10.01
CA ALA A 226 -1.81 2.68 -10.40
C ALA A 226 -2.83 2.90 -9.27
N MET A 227 -3.36 1.81 -8.70
CA MET A 227 -4.36 1.86 -7.63
C MET A 227 -3.80 2.43 -6.32
N LEU A 228 -2.59 2.03 -5.92
CA LEU A 228 -1.95 2.53 -4.70
C LEU A 228 -1.53 3.99 -4.83
N SER A 229 -1.17 4.45 -6.04
CA SER A 229 -0.88 5.87 -6.28
C SER A 229 -2.12 6.76 -6.07
N ASP A 230 -3.31 6.22 -6.29
CA ASP A 230 -4.60 6.90 -6.08
C ASP A 230 -5.27 6.55 -4.74
N LEU A 231 -4.51 5.96 -3.80
CA LEU A 231 -5.06 5.44 -2.55
C LEU A 231 -5.84 6.48 -1.75
N GLU A 232 -5.42 7.74 -1.72
CA GLU A 232 -6.12 8.76 -0.92
C GLU A 232 -7.53 9.06 -1.44
N ASN A 233 -7.73 9.04 -2.77
CA ASN A 233 -9.05 9.19 -3.38
C ASN A 233 -9.88 7.93 -3.16
N LEU A 234 -9.28 6.75 -3.34
CA LEU A 234 -9.95 5.47 -3.09
C LEU A 234 -10.43 5.31 -1.65
N LEU A 235 -9.76 5.92 -0.66
CA LEU A 235 -10.18 5.85 0.74
C LEU A 235 -11.48 6.59 1.03
N VAL A 236 -11.90 7.52 0.15
CA VAL A 236 -13.19 8.20 0.26
C VAL A 236 -14.34 7.23 0.02
N ASP A 237 -14.20 6.41 -1.02
CA ASP A 237 -15.23 5.44 -1.42
C ASP A 237 -15.08 4.09 -0.67
N TYR A 238 -13.83 3.73 -0.32
CA TYR A 238 -13.47 2.44 0.26
C TYR A 238 -12.65 2.62 1.55
N PRO A 239 -13.28 2.85 2.71
CA PRO A 239 -12.57 3.11 3.97
C PRO A 239 -11.65 1.97 4.42
N THR A 240 -11.95 0.73 3.99
CA THR A 240 -11.16 -0.48 4.30
C THR A 240 -10.02 -0.73 3.32
N ALA A 241 -9.83 0.11 2.29
CA ALA A 241 -8.95 -0.17 1.17
C ALA A 241 -7.52 -0.53 1.59
N ARG A 242 -6.94 0.18 2.57
CA ARG A 242 -5.58 -0.13 3.07
C ARG A 242 -5.45 -1.58 3.51
N LYS A 243 -6.35 -2.01 4.39
CA LYS A 243 -6.35 -3.37 4.91
C LYS A 243 -6.55 -4.35 3.76
N THR A 244 -7.49 -4.09 2.86
CA THR A 244 -7.74 -4.96 1.71
C THR A 244 -6.52 -5.09 0.80
N PHE A 245 -5.78 -4.00 0.52
CA PHE A 245 -4.51 -4.06 -0.23
C PHE A 245 -3.44 -4.89 0.48
N GLU A 246 -3.28 -4.72 1.80
CA GLU A 246 -2.34 -5.53 2.61
C GLU A 246 -2.67 -7.02 2.47
N GLN A 247 -3.96 -7.38 2.56
CA GLN A 247 -4.40 -8.78 2.42
C GLN A 247 -4.21 -9.29 1.01
N LEU A 248 -4.50 -8.47 0.00
CA LEU A 248 -4.38 -8.86 -1.41
C LEU A 248 -2.92 -9.15 -1.77
N LEU A 249 -1.99 -8.27 -1.38
CA LEU A 249 -0.55 -8.49 -1.58
C LEU A 249 -0.04 -9.72 -0.82
N ALA A 250 -0.44 -9.88 0.44
CA ALA A 250 -0.08 -11.06 1.22
C ALA A 250 -0.67 -12.36 0.62
N ARG A 251 -1.87 -12.29 0.04
CA ARG A 251 -2.53 -13.42 -0.62
C ARG A 251 -1.82 -13.82 -1.90
N LEU A 252 -1.46 -12.85 -2.74
CA LEU A 252 -0.72 -13.10 -3.98
C LEU A 252 0.63 -13.76 -3.72
N PHE A 253 1.30 -13.39 -2.63
CA PHE A 253 2.49 -14.12 -2.20
C PHE A 253 2.17 -15.55 -1.76
N TYR A 254 1.13 -15.73 -0.94
CA TYR A 254 0.74 -17.05 -0.45
C TYR A 254 0.33 -18.03 -1.56
N ASP A 255 -0.35 -17.53 -2.60
CA ASP A 255 -0.74 -18.31 -3.77
C ASP A 255 0.40 -18.40 -4.81
N GLU A 256 1.63 -18.03 -4.44
CA GLU A 256 2.86 -18.11 -5.26
C GLU A 256 2.81 -17.32 -6.58
N ILE A 257 1.89 -16.34 -6.67
CA ILE A 257 1.79 -15.41 -7.80
C ILE A 257 2.86 -14.34 -7.70
N PHE A 258 3.12 -13.84 -6.49
CA PHE A 258 4.15 -12.85 -6.19
C PHE A 258 5.30 -13.46 -5.38
N THR A 259 6.50 -12.98 -5.64
CA THR A 259 7.67 -13.15 -4.79
C THR A 259 7.83 -11.99 -3.81
N ILE A 260 8.77 -12.11 -2.88
CA ILE A 260 9.17 -10.99 -2.01
C ILE A 260 9.68 -9.81 -2.85
N GLU A 261 10.44 -10.09 -3.91
CA GLU A 261 11.01 -9.08 -4.80
C GLU A 261 9.90 -8.30 -5.54
N ASP A 262 8.81 -8.97 -5.92
CA ASP A 262 7.66 -8.31 -6.57
C ASP A 262 6.95 -7.33 -5.63
N ILE A 263 6.77 -7.70 -4.36
CA ILE A 263 6.20 -6.79 -3.35
C ILE A 263 7.14 -5.62 -3.08
N GLU A 264 8.46 -5.86 -3.03
CA GLU A 264 9.45 -4.79 -2.92
C GLU A 264 9.48 -3.88 -4.16
N ASN A 265 9.22 -4.43 -5.36
CA ASN A 265 9.09 -3.65 -6.60
C ASN A 265 7.86 -2.74 -6.55
N VAL A 266 6.70 -3.25 -6.13
CA VAL A 266 5.50 -2.42 -5.88
C VAL A 266 5.83 -1.31 -4.87
N ARG A 267 6.46 -1.67 -3.74
CA ARG A 267 6.88 -0.71 -2.71
C ARG A 267 7.77 0.38 -3.28
N TRP A 268 8.80 0.01 -4.04
CA TRP A 268 9.76 0.95 -4.61
C TRP A 268 9.09 1.90 -5.62
N ARG A 269 8.26 1.39 -6.53
CA ARG A 269 7.55 2.19 -7.54
C ARG A 269 6.63 3.22 -6.89
N VAL A 270 5.90 2.83 -5.84
CA VAL A 270 4.95 3.74 -5.20
C VAL A 270 5.62 4.65 -4.15
N SER A 271 6.79 4.28 -3.62
CA SER A 271 7.58 5.14 -2.72
C SER A 271 8.05 6.43 -3.38
N ALA A 272 8.14 6.48 -4.72
CA ALA A 272 8.38 7.71 -5.46
C ALA A 272 7.34 8.81 -5.16
N ASN A 273 6.12 8.42 -4.78
CA ASN A 273 5.03 9.34 -4.43
C ASN A 273 5.12 9.88 -2.99
N LYS A 274 6.15 9.50 -2.21
CA LYS A 274 6.46 10.00 -0.85
C LYS A 274 5.35 9.85 0.21
N SER A 275 4.34 9.02 -0.03
CA SER A 275 3.28 8.77 0.96
C SER A 275 3.68 7.65 1.91
N ILE A 276 3.96 8.02 3.17
CA ILE A 276 4.29 7.08 4.27
C ILE A 276 3.21 6.00 4.41
N LYS A 277 1.95 6.35 4.14
CA LYS A 277 0.80 5.44 4.26
C LYS A 277 0.86 4.28 3.26
N ILE A 278 1.40 4.51 2.06
CA ILE A 278 1.51 3.48 1.02
C ILE A 278 2.68 2.54 1.31
N ASP A 279 3.80 3.09 1.80
CA ASP A 279 4.94 2.28 2.25
C ASP A 279 4.53 1.29 3.35
N GLN A 280 3.70 1.73 4.28
CA GLN A 280 3.17 0.89 5.36
C GLN A 280 2.38 -0.31 4.83
N ILE A 281 1.59 -0.18 3.76
CA ILE A 281 0.81 -1.30 3.19
C ILE A 281 1.74 -2.42 2.74
N CYS A 282 2.81 -2.08 2.01
CA CYS A 282 3.76 -3.07 1.51
C CYS A 282 4.58 -3.69 2.65
N VAL A 283 4.98 -2.89 3.64
CA VAL A 283 5.69 -3.38 4.84
C VAL A 283 4.81 -4.34 5.65
N MET A 284 3.53 -4.02 5.81
CA MET A 284 2.57 -4.90 6.50
C MET A 284 2.38 -6.20 5.72
N ALA A 285 2.22 -6.14 4.40
CA ALA A 285 2.15 -7.33 3.55
C ALA A 285 3.40 -8.23 3.73
N LEU A 286 4.59 -7.65 3.67
CA LEU A 286 5.86 -8.36 3.90
C LEU A 286 5.99 -8.93 5.31
N SER A 287 5.41 -8.28 6.33
CA SER A 287 5.40 -8.81 7.70
C SER A 287 4.59 -10.10 7.81
N PHE A 288 3.46 -10.19 7.10
CA PHE A 288 2.65 -11.41 7.04
C PHE A 288 3.39 -12.54 6.33
N VAL A 289 4.04 -12.22 5.21
CA VAL A 289 4.89 -13.15 4.45
C VAL A 289 5.97 -13.79 5.33
N ARG A 290 6.60 -12.99 6.21
CA ARG A 290 7.66 -13.46 7.11
C ARG A 290 7.16 -14.25 8.32
N ASN A 291 5.84 -14.24 8.59
CA ASN A 291 5.23 -14.96 9.70
C ASN A 291 4.07 -15.87 9.23
N PRO A 292 4.34 -17.15 8.91
CA PRO A 292 3.35 -18.05 8.31
C PRO A 292 2.14 -18.33 9.22
N ILE A 293 2.26 -18.13 10.54
CA ILE A 293 1.15 -18.30 11.49
C ILE A 293 0.12 -17.19 11.29
N THR A 294 0.57 -15.94 11.15
CA THR A 294 -0.33 -14.79 10.91
C THR A 294 -1.04 -14.87 9.56
N LEU A 295 -0.36 -15.43 8.56
CA LEU A 295 -0.88 -15.62 7.21
C LEU A 295 -2.08 -16.58 7.19
N ARG A 296 -2.02 -17.68 7.96
CA ARG A 296 -3.13 -18.63 8.09
C ARG A 296 -4.33 -18.03 8.84
N SER A 297 -4.10 -17.31 9.94
CA SER A 297 -5.17 -16.66 10.71
C SER A 297 -5.87 -15.54 9.93
N MET A 298 -5.18 -14.92 8.97
CA MET A 298 -5.71 -13.81 8.17
C MET A 298 -6.74 -14.27 7.14
N PHE A 299 -6.58 -15.49 6.61
CA PHE A 299 -7.45 -16.03 5.56
C PHE A 299 -8.47 -17.06 6.06
N ASN A 300 -8.27 -17.60 7.26
CA ASN A 300 -9.23 -18.46 7.95
C ASN A 300 -9.44 -17.93 9.37
N PRO A 301 -10.28 -16.89 9.57
CA PRO A 301 -10.70 -16.52 10.91
C PRO A 301 -11.45 -17.71 11.56
N PRO A 302 -11.34 -17.89 12.89
CA PRO A 302 -11.99 -18.96 13.62
C PRO A 302 -13.52 -18.94 13.50
#